data_AF-F2KQA1-F1
#
_entry.id   AF-F2KQA1-F1
#
_cell.length_a   1.000
_cell.length_b   1.000
_cell.length_c   1.000
_cell.angle_alpha   90.00
_cell.angle_beta   90.00
_cell.angle_gamma   90.00
#
_symmetry.space_group_name_H-M   'P 1'
#
loop_
_entity.id
_entity.type
_entity.pdbx_description
1 polymer ?
#
loop_
_entity_poly.entity_id
_entity_poly.type
_entity_poly.pdbx_seq_one_letter_code
_entity_poly.pdbx_strand_id
1 'polypeptide(L)'
;MDLASLYSKMSKQKWKVLDGIFAHMWDYEFVPSELIAKRANMSPEKVEAILKALSDERLVVNKQLAYFGSTFTFIGLSLYSLWRLVKRNHVSMLGKLMGEGKESVVYNCYSEKYGEAVIKFHRVGYPSFKKVREKRDYGTLHFTVLTVRSARNEYKALRRLYGFVSVPRPHAWEGNAILMELIDAKELFRVRLTNPEDVLEIIIDEVRKMYSRGVVHGDLSQYNILVSEEGIWFIDFPQCVLLEEGEGEGESEKEDEAEELLRRDVENILNYFKRAYGIEKDINTVLEYIKK
;
A
#
# COMPACT_ATOMS: atom_id res chain seq x y z
N MET A 1 3.82 -19.26 -8.08
CA MET A 1 2.94 -20.11 -7.25
C MET A 1 1.68 -19.31 -7.01
N ASP A 2 0.52 -19.87 -7.30
CA ASP A 2 -0.76 -19.16 -7.23
C ASP A 2 -1.26 -19.04 -5.77
N LEU A 3 -1.77 -17.87 -5.39
CA LEU A 3 -2.25 -17.59 -4.02
C LEU A 3 -3.46 -18.45 -3.66
N ALA A 4 -4.38 -18.71 -4.59
CA ALA A 4 -5.55 -19.54 -4.31
C ALA A 4 -5.15 -21.00 -4.07
N SER A 5 -4.22 -21.53 -4.88
CA SER A 5 -3.63 -22.87 -4.66
C SER A 5 -2.89 -22.99 -3.32
N LEU A 6 -2.18 -21.94 -2.89
CA LEU A 6 -1.54 -21.90 -1.58
C LEU A 6 -2.58 -21.89 -0.46
N TYR A 7 -3.61 -21.06 -0.58
CA TYR A 7 -4.67 -20.91 0.42
C TYR A 7 -5.35 -22.24 0.74
N SER A 8 -5.67 -23.05 -0.27
CA SER A 8 -6.35 -24.33 -0.08
C SER A 8 -5.50 -25.39 0.64
N LYS A 9 -4.17 -25.23 0.66
CA LYS A 9 -3.23 -26.13 1.35
C LYS A 9 -2.99 -25.74 2.82
N MET A 10 -3.55 -24.63 3.28
CA MET A 10 -3.29 -24.10 4.62
C MET A 10 -4.18 -24.77 5.68
N SER A 11 -3.53 -25.30 6.72
CA SER A 11 -4.22 -25.88 7.87
C SER A 11 -4.47 -24.86 8.97
N LYS A 12 -5.42 -25.15 9.88
CA LYS A 12 -5.68 -24.30 11.07
C LYS A 12 -4.40 -24.06 11.90
N GLN A 13 -3.50 -25.04 11.97
CA GLN A 13 -2.25 -24.92 12.72
C GLN A 13 -1.24 -24.00 12.00
N LYS A 14 -1.11 -24.11 10.67
CA LYS A 14 -0.30 -23.18 9.87
C LYS A 14 -0.74 -21.73 10.07
N TRP A 15 -2.06 -21.47 10.06
CA TRP A 15 -2.58 -20.13 10.32
C TRP A 15 -2.26 -19.60 11.73
N LYS A 16 -2.31 -20.46 12.77
CA LYS A 16 -1.91 -20.06 14.13
C LYS A 16 -0.42 -19.70 14.21
N VAL A 17 0.43 -20.45 13.52
CA VAL A 17 1.87 -20.17 13.46
C VAL A 17 2.14 -18.84 12.73
N LEU A 18 1.48 -18.58 11.59
CA LEU A 18 1.59 -17.29 10.90
C LEU A 18 1.03 -16.12 11.74
N ASP A 19 -0.08 -16.30 12.48
CA ASP A 19 -0.58 -15.30 13.44
C ASP A 19 0.45 -15.00 14.54
N GLY A 20 1.18 -16.03 14.99
CA GLY A 20 2.30 -15.89 15.93
C GLY A 20 3.42 -15.00 15.39
N ILE A 21 3.84 -15.19 14.14
CA ILE A 21 4.83 -14.32 13.49
C ILE A 21 4.28 -12.89 13.40
N PHE A 22 3.05 -12.73 12.91
CA PHE A 22 2.45 -11.40 12.70
C PHE A 22 2.24 -10.61 14.00
N ALA A 23 1.97 -11.28 15.11
CA ALA A 23 1.79 -10.63 16.41
C ALA A 23 3.10 -10.03 16.96
N HIS A 24 4.25 -10.61 16.61
CA HIS A 24 5.56 -10.28 17.20
C HIS A 24 6.56 -9.65 16.21
N MET A 25 6.23 -9.55 14.92
CA MET A 25 7.09 -8.93 13.89
C MET A 25 7.38 -7.44 14.12
N TRP A 26 6.69 -6.78 15.05
CA TRP A 26 6.94 -5.39 15.42
C TRP A 26 8.22 -5.21 16.23
N ASP A 27 8.61 -6.24 16.99
CA ASP A 27 9.74 -6.22 17.92
C ASP A 27 10.93 -7.05 17.40
N TYR A 28 10.72 -7.90 16.39
CA TYR A 28 11.71 -8.84 15.88
C TYR A 28 11.75 -8.91 14.35
N GLU A 29 12.96 -8.91 13.76
CA GLU A 29 13.14 -9.26 12.34
C GLU A 29 12.69 -10.69 12.05
N PHE A 30 13.25 -11.62 12.82
CA PHE A 30 13.00 -13.04 12.82
C PHE A 30 12.40 -13.35 14.19
N VAL A 31 11.10 -13.64 14.23
CA VAL A 31 10.39 -13.88 15.49
C VAL A 31 10.86 -15.22 16.08
N PRO A 32 11.30 -15.27 17.36
CA PRO A 32 11.68 -16.51 18.03
C PRO A 32 10.56 -17.57 18.02
N SER A 33 10.91 -18.83 17.73
CA SER A 33 9.94 -19.92 17.68
C SER A 33 9.22 -20.15 19.00
N GLU A 34 9.84 -19.86 20.14
CA GLU A 34 9.24 -19.97 21.47
C GLU A 34 8.10 -18.97 21.66
N LEU A 35 8.24 -17.74 21.15
CA LEU A 35 7.17 -16.73 21.18
C LEU A 35 6.01 -17.14 20.26
N ILE A 36 6.34 -17.63 19.06
CA ILE A 36 5.34 -18.16 18.11
C ILE A 36 4.58 -19.33 18.74
N ALA A 37 5.29 -20.26 19.40
CA ALA A 37 4.73 -21.44 20.05
C ALA A 37 3.78 -21.05 21.18
N LYS A 38 4.20 -20.11 22.05
CA LYS A 38 3.36 -19.56 23.12
C LYS A 38 2.07 -18.95 22.56
N ARG A 39 2.17 -18.14 21.50
CA ARG A 39 1.01 -17.49 20.87
C ARG A 39 0.09 -18.49 20.17
N ALA A 40 0.65 -19.50 19.50
CA ALA A 40 -0.11 -20.53 18.81
C ALA A 40 -0.75 -21.56 19.77
N ASN A 41 -0.31 -21.59 21.04
CA ASN A 41 -0.63 -22.62 22.02
C ASN A 41 -0.25 -24.02 21.51
N MET A 42 1.03 -24.16 21.14
CA MET A 42 1.61 -25.37 20.54
C MET A 42 3.01 -25.62 21.13
N SER A 43 3.51 -26.86 21.08
CA SER A 43 4.88 -27.14 21.52
C SER A 43 5.90 -26.51 20.57
N PRO A 44 7.10 -26.12 21.05
CA PRO A 44 8.16 -25.55 20.22
C PRO A 44 8.53 -26.46 19.04
N GLU A 45 8.69 -27.77 19.26
CA GLU A 45 9.10 -28.73 18.23
C GLU A 45 8.08 -28.80 17.09
N LYS A 46 6.79 -28.73 17.44
CA LYS A 46 5.71 -28.73 16.46
C LYS A 46 5.67 -27.43 15.66
N VAL A 47 5.92 -26.29 16.31
CA VAL A 47 5.99 -24.99 15.64
C VAL A 47 7.16 -24.95 14.68
N GLU A 48 8.35 -25.41 15.09
CA GLU A 48 9.51 -25.49 14.21
C GLU A 48 9.30 -26.38 13.00
N ALA A 49 8.66 -27.55 13.18
CA ALA A 49 8.31 -28.43 12.06
C ALA A 49 7.36 -27.72 11.07
N ILE A 50 6.37 -26.97 11.56
CA ILE A 50 5.47 -26.18 10.72
C ILE A 50 6.21 -25.04 10.02
N LEU A 51 7.11 -24.35 10.72
CA LEU A 51 7.92 -23.27 10.15
C LEU A 51 8.83 -23.79 9.03
N LYS A 52 9.42 -24.98 9.18
CA LYS A 52 10.18 -25.65 8.10
C LYS A 52 9.30 -25.92 6.88
N ALA A 53 8.12 -26.51 7.07
CA ALA A 53 7.18 -26.76 5.98
C ALA A 53 6.69 -25.46 5.29
N LEU A 54 6.43 -24.40 6.06
CA LEU A 54 6.06 -23.08 5.52
C LEU A 54 7.22 -22.45 4.72
N SER A 55 8.46 -22.71 5.11
CA SER A 55 9.65 -22.25 4.40
C SER A 55 9.85 -23.02 3.09
N ASP A 56 9.58 -24.33 3.06
CA ASP A 56 9.60 -25.13 1.83
C ASP A 56 8.57 -24.61 0.81
N GLU A 57 7.43 -24.14 1.31
CA GLU A 57 6.36 -23.46 0.54
C GLU A 57 6.68 -21.98 0.22
N ARG A 58 7.86 -21.47 0.64
CA ARG A 58 8.32 -20.09 0.47
C ARG A 58 7.41 -19.04 1.10
N LEU A 59 6.67 -19.38 2.15
CA LEU A 59 5.79 -18.47 2.90
C LEU A 59 6.53 -17.75 4.02
N VAL A 60 7.57 -18.38 4.57
CA VAL A 60 8.41 -17.79 5.61
C VAL A 60 9.89 -18.01 5.26
N VAL A 61 10.75 -17.20 5.88
CA VAL A 61 12.19 -17.43 5.91
C VAL A 61 12.57 -17.79 7.34
N ASN A 62 13.21 -18.94 7.50
CA ASN A 62 13.74 -19.39 8.78
C ASN A 62 15.23 -19.06 8.87
N LYS A 63 15.69 -18.68 10.06
CA LYS A 63 17.11 -18.37 10.31
C LYS A 63 17.52 -18.90 11.68
N GLN A 64 18.66 -19.58 11.72
CA GLN A 64 19.34 -19.91 12.96
C GLN A 64 20.20 -18.70 13.37
N LEU A 65 19.80 -18.03 14.44
CA LEU A 65 20.56 -16.98 15.12
C LEU A 65 21.06 -17.55 16.45
N ALA A 66 21.18 -16.71 17.49
CA ALA A 66 21.26 -17.19 18.88
C ALA A 66 20.00 -18.00 19.30
N TYR A 67 18.92 -17.89 18.54
CA TYR A 67 17.68 -18.66 18.64
C TYR A 67 17.18 -19.04 17.23
N PHE A 68 16.26 -20.00 17.12
CA PHE A 68 15.60 -20.31 15.85
C PHE A 68 14.45 -19.32 15.62
N GLY A 69 14.54 -18.52 14.55
CA GLY A 69 13.59 -17.44 14.28
C GLY A 69 13.05 -17.46 12.86
N SER A 70 11.86 -16.89 12.68
CA SER A 70 11.16 -16.86 11.39
C SER A 70 10.52 -15.53 11.06
N THR A 71 10.51 -15.16 9.78
CA THR A 71 9.82 -13.98 9.27
C THR A 71 9.03 -14.31 8.02
N PHE A 72 8.03 -13.50 7.68
CA PHE A 72 7.25 -13.70 6.46
C PHE A 72 8.12 -13.51 5.22
N THR A 73 7.77 -14.16 4.11
CA THR A 73 8.09 -13.66 2.76
C THR A 73 6.99 -12.71 2.28
N PHE A 74 7.19 -12.02 1.16
CA PHE A 74 6.10 -11.26 0.52
C PHE A 74 4.87 -12.16 0.24
N ILE A 75 5.09 -13.37 -0.29
CA ILE A 75 3.99 -14.30 -0.61
C ILE A 75 3.27 -14.73 0.67
N GLY A 76 4.02 -15.07 1.72
CA GLY A 76 3.42 -15.47 3.00
C GLY A 76 2.64 -14.37 3.69
N LEU A 77 3.15 -13.13 3.67
CA LEU A 77 2.44 -11.98 4.22
C LEU A 77 1.17 -11.67 3.42
N SER A 78 1.23 -11.71 2.09
CA SER A 78 0.06 -11.51 1.23
C SER A 78 -1.00 -12.60 1.44
N LEU A 79 -0.57 -13.86 1.53
CA LEU A 79 -1.46 -14.99 1.82
C LEU A 79 -2.13 -14.87 3.20
N TYR A 80 -1.36 -14.48 4.22
CA TYR A 80 -1.88 -14.24 5.56
C TYR A 80 -2.85 -13.05 5.61
N SER A 81 -2.54 -11.96 4.90
CA SER A 81 -3.42 -10.80 4.78
C SER A 81 -4.74 -11.15 4.09
N LEU A 82 -4.70 -11.93 3.00
CA LEU A 82 -5.88 -12.48 2.34
C LEU A 82 -6.71 -13.33 3.31
N TRP A 83 -6.08 -14.21 4.09
CA TRP A 83 -6.78 -15.02 5.10
C TRP A 83 -7.52 -14.16 6.13
N ARG A 84 -6.94 -13.05 6.57
CA ARG A 84 -7.61 -12.13 7.50
C ARG A 84 -8.80 -11.42 6.86
N LEU A 85 -8.69 -11.01 5.60
CA LEU A 85 -9.81 -10.43 4.85
C LEU A 85 -10.96 -11.43 4.69
N VAL A 86 -10.67 -12.68 4.33
CA VAL A 86 -11.67 -13.76 4.21
C VAL A 86 -12.29 -14.07 5.57
N LYS A 87 -11.48 -14.23 6.62
CA LYS A 87 -11.95 -14.54 7.99
C LYS A 87 -12.89 -13.46 8.56
N ARG A 88 -12.75 -12.21 8.11
CA ARG A 88 -13.61 -11.08 8.50
C ARG A 88 -14.76 -10.81 7.52
N ASN A 89 -15.02 -11.72 6.58
CA ASN A 89 -16.07 -11.61 5.57
C ASN A 89 -15.95 -10.36 4.68
N HIS A 90 -14.72 -9.91 4.41
CA HIS A 90 -14.48 -8.83 3.46
C HIS A 90 -14.29 -9.34 2.03
N VAL A 91 -13.77 -10.56 1.85
CA VAL A 91 -13.49 -11.17 0.54
C VAL A 91 -14.10 -12.57 0.51
N SER A 92 -14.83 -12.87 -0.56
CA SER A 92 -15.47 -14.18 -0.77
C SER A 92 -14.73 -15.01 -1.82
N MET A 93 -14.24 -14.38 -2.90
CA MET A 93 -13.50 -15.05 -3.97
C MET A 93 -12.32 -14.20 -4.43
N LEU A 94 -11.15 -14.83 -4.59
CA LEU A 94 -10.01 -14.21 -5.27
C LEU A 94 -10.13 -14.43 -6.77
N GLY A 95 -9.95 -13.37 -7.55
CA GLY A 95 -9.94 -13.42 -9.00
C GLY A 95 -8.54 -13.59 -9.59
N LYS A 96 -8.38 -13.05 -10.80
CA LYS A 96 -7.14 -13.06 -11.57
C LYS A 96 -6.20 -11.93 -11.12
N LEU A 97 -4.93 -12.13 -11.43
CA LEU A 97 -3.93 -11.07 -11.35
C LEU A 97 -4.26 -9.98 -12.38
N MET A 98 -4.42 -8.74 -11.93
CA MET A 98 -4.60 -7.57 -12.78
C MET A 98 -3.28 -6.90 -13.13
N GLY A 99 -2.34 -6.86 -12.17
CA GLY A 99 -1.04 -6.23 -12.37
C GLY A 99 -0.03 -6.62 -11.30
N GLU A 100 1.24 -6.70 -11.69
CA GLU A 100 2.37 -6.86 -10.78
C GLU A 100 3.42 -5.80 -11.11
N GLY A 101 3.75 -4.99 -10.10
CA GLY A 101 4.77 -3.96 -10.17
C GLY A 101 5.90 -4.21 -9.17
N LYS A 102 6.84 -3.26 -9.11
CA LYS A 102 7.93 -3.30 -8.12
C LYS A 102 7.40 -3.16 -6.69
N GLU A 103 6.32 -2.40 -6.53
CA GLU A 103 5.82 -1.98 -5.22
C GLU A 103 4.50 -2.62 -4.80
N SER A 104 3.81 -3.32 -5.70
CA SER A 104 2.57 -4.00 -5.35
C SER A 104 2.20 -5.11 -6.34
N VAL A 105 1.28 -5.97 -5.91
CA VAL A 105 0.61 -6.98 -6.73
C VAL A 105 -0.90 -6.82 -6.54
N VAL A 106 -1.64 -6.73 -7.64
CA VAL A 106 -3.05 -6.35 -7.67
C VAL A 106 -3.89 -7.48 -8.26
N TYR A 107 -4.92 -7.92 -7.55
CA TYR A 107 -5.87 -8.93 -7.99
C TYR A 107 -7.28 -8.35 -8.02
N ASN A 108 -8.10 -8.75 -8.99
CA ASN A 108 -9.54 -8.57 -8.83
C ASN A 108 -10.07 -9.61 -7.83
N CYS A 109 -11.21 -9.33 -7.22
CA CYS A 109 -11.87 -10.20 -6.28
C CYS A 109 -13.37 -9.93 -6.25
N TYR A 110 -14.12 -10.84 -5.62
CA TYR A 110 -15.52 -10.65 -5.32
C TYR A 110 -15.74 -10.66 -3.81
N SER A 111 -16.56 -9.72 -3.34
CA SER A 111 -17.05 -9.63 -1.99
C SER A 111 -18.56 -9.69 -1.99
N GLU A 112 -19.17 -10.59 -1.23
CA GLU A 112 -20.62 -10.58 -1.02
C GLU A 112 -21.13 -9.25 -0.42
N LYS A 113 -20.25 -8.51 0.27
CA LYS A 113 -20.59 -7.24 0.91
C LYS A 113 -20.43 -6.02 0.00
N TYR A 114 -19.46 -6.06 -0.91
CA TYR A 114 -19.05 -4.88 -1.69
C TYR A 114 -19.19 -5.07 -3.21
N GLY A 115 -19.50 -6.27 -3.69
CA GLY A 115 -19.50 -6.61 -5.11
C GLY A 115 -18.11 -6.89 -5.66
N GLU A 116 -17.87 -6.51 -6.92
CA GLU A 116 -16.54 -6.57 -7.54
C GLU A 116 -15.60 -5.55 -6.91
N ALA A 117 -14.38 -6.00 -6.60
CA ALA A 117 -13.39 -5.18 -5.90
C ALA A 117 -11.97 -5.58 -6.28
N VAL A 118 -11.01 -4.82 -5.80
CA VAL A 118 -9.57 -5.03 -6.00
C VAL A 118 -8.89 -5.28 -4.67
N ILE A 119 -7.98 -6.26 -4.63
CA ILE A 119 -7.04 -6.44 -3.53
C ILE A 119 -5.64 -6.04 -4.01
N LYS A 120 -5.07 -5.02 -3.38
CA LYS A 120 -3.70 -4.57 -3.59
C LYS A 120 -2.82 -5.07 -2.45
N PHE A 121 -1.85 -5.92 -2.77
CA PHE A 121 -0.81 -6.37 -1.84
C PHE A 121 0.44 -5.53 -2.01
N HIS A 122 0.84 -4.82 -0.97
CA HIS A 122 2.04 -3.97 -0.98
C HIS A 122 3.31 -4.81 -0.89
N ARG A 123 4.37 -4.34 -1.56
CA ARG A 123 5.71 -4.88 -1.59
C ARG A 123 6.70 -3.71 -1.45
N VAL A 124 7.50 -3.68 -0.40
CA VAL A 124 8.61 -2.70 -0.35
C VAL A 124 9.87 -3.34 -0.92
N GLY A 125 10.41 -2.79 -2.00
CA GLY A 125 11.60 -3.31 -2.69
C GLY A 125 12.91 -3.00 -1.96
N TYR A 126 13.93 -3.85 -2.16
CA TYR A 126 15.30 -3.69 -1.64
C TYR A 126 15.99 -2.33 -1.98
N PRO A 127 15.71 -1.64 -3.10
CA PRO A 127 16.29 -0.31 -3.39
C PRO A 127 15.78 0.82 -2.49
N SER A 128 14.54 0.74 -2.00
CA SER A 128 13.95 1.72 -1.07
C SER A 128 14.65 1.69 0.31
N PHE A 129 15.39 0.62 0.62
CA PHE A 129 16.17 0.49 1.84
C PHE A 129 17.41 1.39 1.88
N LYS A 130 17.97 1.81 0.73
CA LYS A 130 19.13 2.73 0.74
C LYS A 130 18.75 4.10 1.29
N LYS A 131 17.61 4.66 0.87
CA LYS A 131 17.12 5.97 1.36
C LYS A 131 16.58 5.90 2.80
N VAL A 132 15.93 4.81 3.20
CA VAL A 132 15.42 4.64 4.57
C VAL A 132 16.57 4.45 5.59
N ARG A 133 17.70 3.87 5.17
CA ARG A 133 18.89 3.71 6.01
C ARG A 133 19.55 5.03 6.42
N GLU A 134 19.38 6.09 5.64
CA GLU A 134 20.09 7.36 5.85
C GLU A 134 19.37 8.32 6.80
N LYS A 135 18.10 8.07 7.17
CA LYS A 135 17.27 9.08 7.85
C LYS A 135 16.72 8.73 9.25
N ARG A 136 16.90 7.53 9.83
CA ARG A 136 16.30 7.22 11.15
C ARG A 136 17.18 6.38 12.07
N ASP A 137 17.42 6.92 13.27
CA ASP A 137 18.24 6.40 14.36
C ASP A 137 17.51 5.42 15.30
N TYR A 138 16.46 4.77 14.79
CA TYR A 138 15.74 3.70 15.50
C TYR A 138 15.85 2.42 14.68
N GLY A 139 16.27 1.33 15.34
CA GLY A 139 16.51 -0.02 14.81
C GLY A 139 15.88 -0.31 13.45
N THR A 140 16.72 -0.69 12.49
CA THR A 140 16.37 -0.98 11.08
C THR A 140 15.03 -1.70 10.95
N LEU A 141 13.97 -0.95 10.64
CA LEU A 141 12.63 -1.51 10.46
C LEU A 141 12.64 -2.53 9.33
N HIS A 142 12.35 -3.78 9.67
CA HIS A 142 12.41 -4.89 8.73
C HIS A 142 11.30 -4.80 7.68
N PHE A 143 11.55 -5.40 6.52
CA PHE A 143 10.73 -5.21 5.32
C PHE A 143 9.24 -5.51 5.52
N THR A 144 8.92 -6.52 6.33
CA THR A 144 7.54 -6.90 6.64
C THR A 144 6.81 -5.76 7.33
N VAL A 145 7.46 -5.08 8.29
CA VAL A 145 6.88 -3.94 9.01
C VAL A 145 6.71 -2.74 8.08
N LEU A 146 7.72 -2.43 7.26
CA LEU A 146 7.63 -1.35 6.27
C LEU A 146 6.49 -1.59 5.28
N THR A 147 6.33 -2.83 4.84
CA THR A 147 5.28 -3.24 3.89
C THR A 147 3.87 -3.11 4.50
N VAL A 148 3.69 -3.52 5.76
CA VAL A 148 2.42 -3.32 6.50
C VAL A 148 2.13 -1.83 6.71
N ARG A 149 3.15 -1.03 7.05
CA ARG A 149 3.01 0.43 7.23
C ARG A 149 2.65 1.14 5.93
N SER A 150 3.23 0.72 4.79
CA SER A 150 2.90 1.24 3.47
C SER A 150 1.41 1.01 3.14
N ALA A 151 0.91 -0.21 3.31
CA ALA A 151 -0.52 -0.51 3.12
C ALA A 151 -1.42 0.28 4.09
N ARG A 152 -0.99 0.44 5.34
CA ARG A 152 -1.72 1.26 6.32
C ARG A 152 -1.80 2.73 5.90
N ASN A 153 -0.70 3.27 5.36
CA ASN A 153 -0.61 4.67 4.96
C ASN A 153 -1.57 4.97 3.80
N GLU A 154 -1.53 4.15 2.74
CA GLU A 154 -2.45 4.28 1.61
C GLU A 154 -3.91 4.13 2.06
N TYR A 155 -4.23 3.14 2.91
CA TYR A 155 -5.59 2.99 3.42
C TYR A 155 -6.08 4.21 4.20
N LYS A 156 -5.21 4.82 5.03
CA LYS A 156 -5.54 6.06 5.76
C LYS A 156 -5.80 7.22 4.81
N ALA A 157 -4.97 7.39 3.78
CA ALA A 157 -5.15 8.43 2.77
C ALA A 157 -6.48 8.27 2.04
N LEU A 158 -6.75 7.08 1.49
CA LEU A 158 -8.01 6.78 0.82
C LEU A 158 -9.21 7.04 1.74
N ARG A 159 -9.12 6.69 3.03
CA ARG A 159 -10.19 6.95 4.02
C ARG A 159 -10.43 8.43 4.27
N ARG A 160 -9.39 9.27 4.23
CA ARG A 160 -9.50 10.72 4.43
C ARG A 160 -10.02 11.45 3.18
N LEU A 161 -9.69 10.92 2.01
CA LEU A 161 -9.99 11.50 0.70
C LEU A 161 -11.35 11.07 0.13
N TYR A 162 -11.79 9.83 0.37
CA TYR A 162 -13.02 9.30 -0.20
C TYR A 162 -14.24 10.16 0.15
N GLY A 163 -15.02 10.51 -0.87
CA GLY A 163 -16.19 11.40 -0.77
C GLY A 163 -15.86 12.89 -0.96
N PHE A 164 -14.59 13.26 -1.10
CA PHE A 164 -14.13 14.63 -1.31
C PHE A 164 -13.17 14.75 -2.50
N VAL A 165 -12.38 13.71 -2.74
CA VAL A 165 -11.52 13.54 -3.90
C VAL A 165 -11.91 12.23 -4.57
N SER A 166 -11.76 12.20 -5.89
CA SER A 166 -12.03 11.07 -6.76
C SER A 166 -10.94 10.02 -6.56
N VAL A 167 -11.18 9.14 -5.59
CA VAL A 167 -10.31 8.01 -5.24
C VAL A 167 -11.15 6.75 -5.10
N PRO A 168 -10.58 5.54 -5.29
CA PRO A 168 -11.31 4.30 -5.06
C PRO A 168 -11.82 4.21 -3.63
N ARG A 169 -13.07 3.76 -3.43
CA ARG A 169 -13.61 3.54 -2.09
C ARG A 169 -12.77 2.49 -1.33
N PRO A 170 -12.17 2.84 -0.18
CA PRO A 170 -11.45 1.86 0.62
C PRO A 170 -12.42 1.03 1.47
N HIS A 171 -12.42 -0.29 1.30
CA HIS A 171 -13.32 -1.19 2.03
C HIS A 171 -12.68 -1.76 3.30
N ALA A 172 -11.45 -2.27 3.23
CA ALA A 172 -10.76 -2.88 4.37
C ALA A 172 -9.23 -2.87 4.19
N TRP A 173 -8.50 -3.00 5.30
CA TRP A 173 -7.05 -3.17 5.32
C TRP A 173 -6.67 -4.27 6.32
N GLU A 174 -5.82 -5.19 5.89
CA GLU A 174 -5.24 -6.25 6.73
C GLU A 174 -3.80 -6.53 6.31
N GLY A 175 -2.86 -6.47 7.25
CA GLY A 175 -1.44 -6.73 6.97
C GLY A 175 -0.92 -5.84 5.84
N ASN A 176 -0.48 -6.44 4.73
CA ASN A 176 -0.04 -5.71 3.54
C ASN A 176 -1.11 -5.55 2.45
N ALA A 177 -2.36 -5.92 2.72
CA ALA A 177 -3.43 -5.90 1.74
C ALA A 177 -4.42 -4.76 2.00
N ILE A 178 -4.81 -4.07 0.92
CA ILE A 178 -5.96 -3.16 0.90
C ILE A 178 -7.01 -3.75 -0.03
N LEU A 179 -8.25 -3.84 0.46
CA LEU A 179 -9.44 -4.10 -0.35
C LEU A 179 -10.10 -2.76 -0.69
N MET A 180 -10.29 -2.48 -1.97
CA MET A 180 -10.89 -1.23 -2.45
C MET A 180 -11.74 -1.47 -3.70
N GLU A 181 -12.52 -0.45 -4.07
CA GLU A 181 -13.34 -0.42 -5.27
C GLU A 181 -12.54 -0.71 -6.54
N LEU A 182 -13.15 -1.46 -7.47
CA LEU A 182 -12.66 -1.62 -8.82
C LEU A 182 -13.09 -0.41 -9.65
N ILE A 183 -12.13 0.34 -10.20
CA ILE A 183 -12.39 1.43 -11.12
C ILE A 183 -12.19 0.93 -12.56
N ASP A 184 -13.23 1.01 -13.39
CA ASP A 184 -13.16 0.70 -14.82
C ASP A 184 -12.63 1.92 -15.61
N ALA A 185 -11.33 2.15 -15.47
CA ALA A 185 -10.64 3.26 -16.11
C ALA A 185 -9.22 2.86 -16.50
N LYS A 186 -8.59 3.67 -17.36
CA LYS A 186 -7.22 3.44 -17.83
C LYS A 186 -6.29 4.50 -17.26
N GLU A 187 -5.04 4.13 -17.00
CA GLU A 187 -3.98 5.09 -16.67
C GLU A 187 -3.96 6.24 -17.70
N LEU A 188 -3.88 7.49 -17.24
CA LEU A 188 -3.82 8.70 -18.07
C LEU A 188 -2.73 8.59 -19.14
N PHE A 189 -1.59 7.98 -18.81
CA PHE A 189 -0.51 7.69 -19.76
C PHE A 189 -0.98 6.92 -21.03
N ARG A 190 -1.99 6.07 -20.91
CA ARG A 190 -2.49 5.20 -21.98
C ARG A 190 -3.64 5.83 -22.77
N VAL A 191 -4.10 7.02 -22.37
CA VAL A 191 -5.26 7.69 -22.94
C VAL A 191 -4.81 8.98 -23.62
N ARG A 192 -5.23 9.17 -24.87
CA ARG A 192 -5.09 10.47 -25.53
C ARG A 192 -6.33 11.30 -25.22
N LEU A 193 -6.15 12.38 -24.48
CA LEU A 193 -7.24 13.26 -24.10
C LEU A 193 -7.74 14.09 -25.29
N THR A 194 -9.05 14.28 -25.35
CA THR A 194 -9.70 15.19 -26.31
C THR A 194 -9.68 16.64 -25.82
N ASN A 195 -9.84 16.85 -24.51
CA ASN A 195 -9.83 18.16 -23.85
C ASN A 195 -8.76 18.20 -22.75
N PRO A 196 -7.46 18.21 -23.11
CA PRO A 196 -6.38 18.11 -22.13
C PRO A 196 -6.32 19.29 -21.16
N GLU A 197 -6.70 20.50 -21.57
CA GLU A 197 -6.77 21.68 -20.70
C GLU A 197 -7.79 21.49 -19.57
N ASP A 198 -9.02 21.09 -19.92
CA ASP A 198 -10.10 20.84 -18.93
C ASP A 198 -9.70 19.77 -17.92
N VAL A 199 -9.09 18.67 -18.41
CA VAL A 199 -8.64 17.58 -17.55
C VAL A 199 -7.51 18.03 -16.62
N LEU A 200 -6.59 18.88 -17.10
CA LEU A 200 -5.55 19.45 -16.24
C LEU A 200 -6.13 20.32 -15.13
N GLU A 201 -7.14 21.15 -15.42
CA GLU A 201 -7.82 21.94 -14.38
C GLU A 201 -8.49 21.05 -13.33
N ILE A 202 -9.16 19.98 -13.76
CA ILE A 202 -9.77 19.01 -12.85
C ILE A 202 -8.70 18.36 -11.97
N ILE A 203 -7.56 17.94 -12.54
CA ILE A 203 -6.45 17.35 -11.76
C ILE A 203 -5.92 18.34 -10.71
N ILE A 204 -5.70 19.61 -11.09
CA ILE A 204 -5.22 20.65 -10.18
C ILE A 204 -6.23 20.88 -9.04
N ASP A 205 -7.52 20.93 -9.34
CA ASP A 205 -8.58 21.11 -8.35
C ASP A 205 -8.69 19.92 -7.39
N GLU A 206 -8.52 18.69 -7.89
CA GLU A 206 -8.49 17.50 -7.04
C GLU A 206 -7.25 17.47 -6.14
N VAL A 207 -6.08 17.89 -6.63
CA VAL A 207 -4.86 18.03 -5.81
C VAL A 207 -5.04 19.09 -4.72
N ARG A 208 -5.68 20.22 -5.04
CA ARG A 208 -6.10 21.23 -4.05
C ARG A 208 -6.99 20.62 -2.97
N LYS A 209 -8.00 19.83 -3.35
CA LYS A 209 -8.86 19.14 -2.38
C LYS A 209 -8.08 18.14 -1.53
N MET A 210 -7.14 17.38 -2.10
CA MET A 210 -6.26 16.50 -1.31
C MET A 210 -5.46 17.29 -0.28
N TYR A 211 -4.83 18.39 -0.70
CA TYR A 211 -4.04 19.24 0.18
C TYR A 211 -4.89 19.86 1.31
N SER A 212 -6.09 20.35 0.99
CA SER A 212 -7.06 20.85 1.98
C SER A 212 -7.50 19.79 2.99
N ARG A 213 -7.32 18.51 2.65
CA ARG A 213 -7.53 17.36 3.53
C ARG A 213 -6.24 16.86 4.14
N GLY A 214 -5.18 17.66 4.17
CA GLY A 214 -3.91 17.29 4.76
C GLY A 214 -3.33 16.01 4.14
N VAL A 215 -3.50 15.82 2.83
CA VAL A 215 -2.89 14.71 2.09
C VAL A 215 -2.10 15.27 0.91
N VAL A 216 -0.81 14.97 0.89
CA VAL A 216 0.04 15.13 -0.30
C VAL A 216 0.32 13.74 -0.85
N HIS A 217 0.09 13.54 -2.15
CA HIS A 217 0.18 12.21 -2.77
C HIS A 217 1.59 11.62 -2.67
N GLY A 218 2.63 12.43 -2.87
CA GLY A 218 4.02 12.05 -2.67
C GLY A 218 4.58 11.11 -3.73
N ASP A 219 3.88 10.90 -4.85
CA ASP A 219 4.35 10.23 -6.07
C ASP A 219 3.38 10.45 -7.24
N LEU A 220 2.82 11.66 -7.37
CA LEU A 220 1.79 11.91 -8.38
C LEU A 220 2.40 11.94 -9.78
N SER A 221 1.79 11.20 -10.70
CA SER A 221 2.19 11.12 -12.11
C SER A 221 1.04 10.63 -13.00
N GLN A 222 1.24 10.66 -14.31
CA GLN A 222 0.27 10.16 -15.30
C GLN A 222 0.00 8.64 -15.20
N TYR A 223 0.77 7.89 -14.42
CA TYR A 223 0.55 6.46 -14.18
C TYR A 223 -0.39 6.21 -12.99
N ASN A 224 -0.52 7.20 -12.10
CA ASN A 224 -1.29 7.11 -10.85
C ASN A 224 -2.62 7.88 -10.94
N ILE A 225 -2.99 8.32 -12.14
CA ILE A 225 -4.29 8.92 -12.46
C ILE A 225 -4.97 7.99 -13.46
N LEU A 226 -6.14 7.49 -13.11
CA LEU A 226 -7.02 6.74 -13.99
C LEU A 226 -8.03 7.70 -14.63
N VAL A 227 -8.39 7.45 -15.89
CA VAL A 227 -9.33 8.26 -16.68
C VAL A 227 -10.29 7.34 -17.43
N SER A 228 -11.56 7.71 -17.41
CA SER A 228 -12.63 7.17 -18.25
C SER A 228 -13.56 8.30 -18.68
N GLU A 229 -14.65 7.97 -19.39
CA GLU A 229 -15.70 8.94 -19.72
C GLU A 229 -16.44 9.46 -18.48
N GLU A 230 -16.40 8.71 -17.37
CA GLU A 230 -17.08 9.06 -16.12
C GLU A 230 -16.27 10.02 -15.25
N GLY A 231 -14.96 10.16 -15.47
CA GLY A 231 -14.12 11.08 -14.72
C GLY A 231 -12.66 10.66 -14.59
N ILE A 232 -12.02 11.14 -13.52
CA ILE A 232 -10.66 10.80 -13.16
C ILE A 232 -10.60 10.21 -11.75
N TRP A 233 -9.64 9.34 -11.47
CA TRP A 233 -9.39 8.80 -10.14
C TRP A 233 -7.91 8.77 -9.82
N PHE A 234 -7.56 9.13 -8.59
CA PHE A 234 -6.20 9.04 -8.09
C PHE A 234 -6.02 7.73 -7.33
N ILE A 235 -4.91 7.06 -7.59
CA ILE A 235 -4.56 5.77 -6.99
C ILE A 235 -3.11 5.81 -6.50
N ASP A 236 -2.70 4.80 -5.73
CA ASP A 236 -1.30 4.62 -5.32
C ASP A 236 -0.80 5.69 -4.34
N PHE A 237 -1.35 5.66 -3.11
CA PHE A 237 -0.93 6.52 -2.00
C PHE A 237 0.07 5.89 -0.98
N PRO A 238 0.93 4.89 -1.27
CA PRO A 238 1.80 4.34 -0.23
C PRO A 238 2.84 5.35 0.27
N GLN A 239 3.25 6.30 -0.58
CA GLN A 239 4.24 7.35 -0.29
C GLN A 239 3.63 8.68 0.16
N CYS A 240 2.31 8.72 0.39
CA CYS A 240 1.65 9.97 0.74
C CYS A 240 2.11 10.51 2.10
N VAL A 241 2.14 11.83 2.21
CA VAL A 241 2.29 12.52 3.49
C VAL A 241 0.89 12.86 4.00
N LEU A 242 0.61 12.43 5.23
CA LEU A 242 -0.58 12.78 5.97
C LEU A 242 -0.20 13.90 6.96
N LEU A 243 -0.63 15.12 6.66
CA LEU A 243 -0.49 16.27 7.55
C LEU A 243 -1.49 16.10 8.69
N GLU A 244 -1.03 16.11 9.94
CA GLU A 244 -1.93 15.99 11.10
C GLU A 244 -2.65 17.33 11.36
N GLU A 245 -3.79 17.27 12.04
CA GLU A 245 -4.48 18.45 12.54
C GLU A 245 -4.05 18.67 14.00
N GLY A 246 -3.02 19.51 14.25
CA GLY A 246 -2.75 20.04 15.58
C GLY A 246 -1.27 20.12 16.03
N GLU A 247 -0.95 21.28 16.61
CA GLU A 247 0.39 21.79 16.97
C GLU A 247 1.28 20.81 17.76
N GLY A 248 2.44 20.44 17.20
CA GLY A 248 3.44 19.61 17.86
C GLY A 248 4.85 19.77 17.29
N GLU A 249 5.88 19.62 18.14
CA GLU A 249 7.32 19.89 17.88
C GLU A 249 7.99 19.07 16.74
N GLY A 250 7.21 18.34 15.92
CA GLY A 250 7.65 17.65 14.71
C GLY A 250 6.83 17.97 13.46
N GLU A 251 6.02 19.04 13.49
CA GLU A 251 5.22 19.50 12.34
C GLU A 251 6.08 20.18 11.28
N SER A 252 7.02 21.06 11.66
CA SER A 252 7.75 21.86 10.67
C SER A 252 8.52 21.01 9.67
N GLU A 253 9.19 19.93 10.12
CA GLU A 253 9.91 19.03 9.20
C GLU A 253 8.97 18.26 8.26
N LYS A 254 7.78 17.87 8.75
CA LYS A 254 6.78 17.17 7.92
C LYS A 254 6.07 18.12 6.96
N GLU A 255 5.85 19.35 7.38
CA GLU A 255 5.31 20.41 6.55
C GLU A 255 6.29 20.76 5.42
N ASP A 256 7.57 20.93 5.75
CA ASP A 256 8.64 21.15 4.76
C ASP A 256 8.70 19.97 3.76
N GLU A 257 8.70 18.72 4.24
CA GLU A 257 8.66 17.53 3.38
C GLU A 257 7.39 17.51 2.49
N ALA A 258 6.23 17.85 3.06
CA ALA A 258 4.98 17.91 2.32
C ALA A 258 4.99 19.01 1.25
N GLU A 259 5.58 20.18 1.53
CA GLU A 259 5.71 21.27 0.58
C GLU A 259 6.60 20.89 -0.62
N GLU A 260 7.76 20.27 -0.33
CA GLU A 260 8.66 19.76 -1.38
C GLU A 260 7.97 18.71 -2.25
N LEU A 261 7.27 17.76 -1.62
CA LEU A 261 6.55 16.70 -2.34
C LEU A 261 5.38 17.24 -3.14
N LEU A 262 4.62 18.21 -2.61
CA LEU A 262 3.53 18.85 -3.32
C LEU A 262 4.03 19.58 -4.57
N ARG A 263 5.12 20.35 -4.44
CA ARG A 263 5.75 21.02 -5.58
C ARG A 263 6.17 20.00 -6.64
N ARG A 264 6.78 18.90 -6.24
CA ARG A 264 7.22 17.84 -7.15
C ARG A 264 6.04 17.15 -7.85
N ASP A 265 4.97 16.86 -7.11
CA ASP A 265 3.75 16.26 -7.66
C ASP A 265 3.12 17.17 -8.73
N VAL A 266 2.99 18.47 -8.44
CA VAL A 266 2.48 19.47 -9.40
C VAL A 266 3.41 19.58 -10.61
N GLU A 267 4.71 19.67 -10.39
CA GLU A 267 5.71 19.76 -11.46
C GLU A 267 5.67 18.55 -12.39
N ASN A 268 5.52 17.33 -11.85
CA ASN A 268 5.39 16.11 -12.64
C ASN A 268 4.18 16.17 -13.58
N ILE A 269 3.03 16.60 -13.06
CA ILE A 269 1.80 16.73 -13.85
C ILE A 269 1.96 17.82 -14.92
N LEU A 270 2.42 19.02 -14.56
CA LEU A 270 2.62 20.10 -15.53
C LEU A 270 3.61 19.73 -16.63
N ASN A 271 4.71 19.04 -16.28
CA ASN A 271 5.69 18.56 -17.24
C ASN A 271 5.11 17.50 -18.19
N TYR A 272 4.25 16.60 -17.70
CA TYR A 272 3.56 15.64 -18.55
C TYR A 272 2.64 16.36 -19.55
N PHE A 273 1.81 17.30 -19.10
CA PHE A 273 0.88 18.03 -19.98
C PHE A 273 1.61 18.93 -20.99
N LYS A 274 2.71 19.56 -20.60
CA LYS A 274 3.59 20.31 -21.52
C LYS A 274 4.16 19.41 -22.61
N ARG A 275 4.68 18.23 -22.26
CA ARG A 275 5.29 17.31 -23.23
C ARG A 275 4.28 16.62 -24.13
N ALA A 276 3.12 16.22 -23.59
CA ALA A 276 2.13 15.44 -24.31
C ALA A 276 1.17 16.31 -25.14
N TYR A 277 0.86 17.52 -24.66
CA TYR A 277 -0.20 18.38 -25.22
C TYR A 277 0.24 19.81 -25.52
N GLY A 278 1.46 20.23 -25.12
CA GLY A 278 1.94 21.61 -25.34
C GLY A 278 1.34 22.64 -24.38
N ILE A 279 0.66 22.19 -23.32
CA ILE A 279 0.00 23.07 -22.35
C ILE A 279 1.01 23.53 -21.31
N GLU A 280 1.15 24.84 -21.15
CA GLU A 280 2.06 25.44 -20.17
C GLU A 280 1.28 26.23 -19.12
N LYS A 281 1.62 26.00 -17.84
CA LYS A 281 1.14 26.77 -16.70
C LYS A 281 2.31 27.15 -15.80
N ASP A 282 2.23 28.33 -15.19
CA ASP A 282 3.20 28.74 -14.18
C ASP A 282 2.99 27.94 -12.88
N ILE A 283 4.05 27.26 -12.42
CA ILE A 283 3.99 26.40 -11.24
C ILE A 283 3.66 27.17 -9.96
N ASN A 284 4.14 28.41 -9.82
CA ASN A 284 3.91 29.19 -8.60
C ASN A 284 2.45 29.59 -8.49
N THR A 285 1.85 30.03 -9.59
CA THR A 285 0.42 30.33 -9.69
C THR A 285 -0.44 29.11 -9.35
N VAL A 286 -0.08 27.92 -9.85
CA VAL A 286 -0.80 26.67 -9.54
C VAL A 286 -0.66 26.29 -8.07
N LEU A 287 0.54 26.41 -7.49
CA LEU A 287 0.76 26.13 -6.07
C LEU A 287 0.02 27.12 -5.16
N GLU A 288 -0.02 28.40 -5.50
CA GLU A 288 -0.83 29.40 -4.78
C GLU A 288 -2.32 29.06 -4.83
N TYR A 289 -2.83 28.53 -5.95
CA TYR A 289 -4.22 28.08 -6.04
C TYR A 289 -4.48 26.84 -5.17
N ILE A 290 -3.56 25.88 -5.15
CA ILE A 290 -3.67 24.63 -4.39
C ILE A 290 -3.63 24.90 -2.87
N LYS A 291 -2.78 25.84 -2.43
CA LYS A 291 -2.60 26.15 -1.00
C LYS A 291 -3.68 27.10 -0.42
N LYS A 292 -4.63 27.58 -1.23
CA LYS A 292 -5.75 28.43 -0.80
C LYS A 292 -6.89 27.62 -0.22
#